data_AF-A0A7W7VGH1-F1
#
_entry.id   AF-A0A7W7VGH1-F1
#
_cell.length_a   1.000
_cell.length_b   1.000
_cell.length_c   1.000
_cell.angle_alpha   90.00
_cell.angle_beta   90.00
_cell.angle_gamma   90.00
#
_symmetry.space_group_name_H-M   'P 1'
#
loop_
_entity.id
_entity.type
_entity.pdbx_description
1 polymer ?
#
loop_
_entity_poly.entity_id
_entity_poly.type
_entity_poly.pdbx_seq_one_letter_code
_entity_poly.pdbx_strand_id
1 'polypeptide(L)'
;MDRSDVAAVLDGLRFPAYRWEVIAQAELYGTDMVTRRRFHRLPARLYADCDDVADTVRATGAAADRRRLAHRYAPVSGPAKGFGAGHRHERRSR
;
A
#
# COMPACT_ATOMS: atom_id res chain seq x y z
N MET A 1 -0.15 -13.74 4.01
CA MET A 1 -0.38 -14.08 5.42
C MET A 1 -1.61 -14.94 5.40
N ASP A 2 -1.48 -16.15 5.92
CA ASP A 2 -2.58 -17.10 5.93
C ASP A 2 -3.54 -16.78 7.08
N ARG A 3 -4.78 -17.29 7.04
CA ARG A 3 -5.76 -17.13 8.12
C ARG A 3 -5.21 -17.65 9.45
N SER A 4 -4.47 -18.75 9.41
CA SER A 4 -3.90 -19.40 10.59
C SER A 4 -2.91 -18.47 11.32
N ASP A 5 -2.09 -17.73 10.56
CA ASP A 5 -1.15 -16.75 11.12
C ASP A 5 -1.90 -15.59 11.79
N VAL A 6 -3.00 -15.14 11.17
CA VAL A 6 -3.82 -14.03 11.70
C VAL A 6 -4.50 -14.44 12.99
N ALA A 7 -5.05 -15.66 13.04
CA ALA A 7 -5.68 -16.19 14.24
C ALA A 7 -4.68 -16.31 15.41
N ALA A 8 -3.45 -16.74 15.16
CA ALA A 8 -2.41 -16.82 16.19
C ALA A 8 -2.02 -15.43 16.74
N VAL A 9 -1.87 -14.44 15.86
CA VAL A 9 -1.53 -13.06 16.25
C VAL A 9 -2.66 -12.39 17.03
N LEU A 10 -3.91 -12.68 16.65
CA LEU A 10 -5.11 -12.09 17.26
C LEU A 10 -5.69 -12.98 18.36
N ASP A 11 -4.93 -13.98 18.83
CA ASP A 11 -5.37 -14.83 19.93
C ASP A 11 -5.67 -13.97 21.17
N GLY A 12 -6.83 -14.22 21.79
CA GLY A 12 -7.34 -13.43 22.90
C GLY A 12 -8.05 -12.12 22.54
N LEU A 13 -8.06 -11.69 21.27
CA LEU A 13 -8.88 -10.54 20.85
C LEU A 13 -10.36 -10.94 20.75
N ARG A 14 -11.23 -10.17 21.39
CA ARG A 14 -12.67 -10.35 21.27
C ARG A 14 -13.18 -9.61 20.04
N PHE A 15 -14.00 -10.31 19.27
CA PHE A 15 -14.70 -9.74 18.12
C PHE A 15 -16.17 -9.47 18.45
N PRO A 16 -16.81 -8.47 17.80
CA PRO A 16 -16.25 -7.60 16.76
C PRO A 16 -15.25 -6.57 17.32
N ALA A 17 -14.23 -6.22 16.52
CA ALA A 17 -13.12 -5.36 16.94
C ALA A 17 -12.83 -4.24 15.94
N TYR A 18 -12.48 -3.05 16.42
CA TYR A 18 -12.05 -1.95 15.58
C TYR A 18 -10.60 -2.15 15.11
N ARG A 19 -10.23 -1.48 14.01
CA ARG A 19 -8.84 -1.43 13.50
C ARG A 19 -7.80 -1.17 14.57
N TRP A 20 -8.06 -0.25 15.51
CA TRP A 20 -7.09 0.10 16.55
C TRP A 20 -6.89 -1.05 17.54
N GLU A 21 -7.92 -1.83 17.86
CA GLU A 21 -7.83 -3.01 18.73
C GLU A 21 -7.02 -4.11 18.05
N VAL A 22 -7.26 -4.35 16.76
CA VAL A 22 -6.49 -5.31 15.95
C VAL A 22 -5.00 -4.93 15.90
N ILE A 23 -4.69 -3.64 15.71
CA ILE A 23 -3.30 -3.14 15.73
C ILE A 23 -2.68 -3.31 17.12
N ALA A 24 -3.40 -2.91 18.16
CA ALA A 24 -2.91 -3.03 19.53
C ALA A 24 -2.63 -4.48 19.90
N GLN A 25 -3.52 -5.42 19.54
CA GLN A 25 -3.29 -6.84 19.78
C GLN A 25 -2.06 -7.35 19.02
N ALA A 26 -1.89 -6.99 17.75
CA ALA A 26 -0.74 -7.41 16.96
C ALA A 26 0.60 -6.84 17.52
N GLU A 27 0.56 -5.65 18.12
CA GLU A 27 1.71 -5.07 18.82
C GLU A 27 1.99 -5.79 20.14
N LEU A 28 0.96 -6.12 20.93
CA LEU A 28 1.08 -6.89 22.17
C LEU A 28 1.61 -8.31 21.94
N TYR A 29 1.19 -8.95 20.85
CA TYR A 29 1.72 -10.25 20.43
C TYR A 29 3.21 -10.19 20.03
N GLY A 30 3.74 -9.01 19.70
CA GLY A 30 5.13 -8.83 19.29
C GLY A 30 5.38 -9.18 17.82
N THR A 31 4.42 -8.90 16.93
CA THR A 31 4.58 -9.17 15.50
C THR A 31 5.77 -8.45 14.86
N ASP A 32 6.35 -9.08 13.85
CA ASP A 32 7.44 -8.49 13.07
C ASP A 32 6.99 -7.23 12.31
N MET A 33 7.96 -6.42 11.87
CA MET A 33 7.69 -5.12 11.23
C MET A 33 6.89 -5.23 9.92
N VAL A 34 6.99 -6.33 9.19
CA VAL A 34 6.21 -6.55 7.95
C VAL A 34 4.76 -6.82 8.30
N THR A 35 4.52 -7.71 9.26
CA THR A 35 3.18 -8.07 9.74
C THR A 35 2.49 -6.87 10.38
N ARG A 36 3.17 -6.14 11.28
CA ARG A 36 2.67 -4.88 11.86
C ARG A 36 2.25 -3.88 10.78
N ARG A 37 3.08 -3.71 9.75
CA ARG A 37 2.79 -2.78 8.64
C ARG A 37 1.59 -3.22 7.79
N ARG A 38 1.28 -4.52 7.71
CA ARG A 38 0.05 -5.01 7.06
C ARG A 38 -1.17 -4.61 7.87
N PHE A 39 -1.16 -4.82 9.19
CA PHE A 39 -2.26 -4.41 10.08
C PHE A 39 -2.50 -2.90 10.06
N HIS A 40 -1.44 -2.07 10.03
CA HIS A 40 -1.61 -0.62 9.91
C HIS A 40 -2.28 -0.17 8.59
N ARG A 41 -2.25 -0.97 7.53
CA ARG A 41 -2.92 -0.63 6.25
C ARG A 41 -4.39 -1.00 6.22
N LEU A 42 -4.87 -1.73 7.21
CA LEU A 42 -6.27 -2.10 7.31
C LEU A 42 -7.17 -0.85 7.24
N PRO A 43 -8.30 -0.89 6.52
CA PRO A 43 -9.33 0.14 6.57
C PRO A 43 -9.81 0.40 8.00
N ALA A 44 -10.14 1.66 8.30
CA ALA A 44 -10.77 2.02 9.56
C ALA A 44 -12.25 1.58 9.54
N ARG A 45 -12.52 0.36 10.01
CA ARG A 45 -13.86 -0.21 10.17
C ARG A 45 -13.89 -1.17 11.37
N LEU A 46 -15.09 -1.65 11.67
CA LEU A 46 -15.31 -2.78 12.58
C LEU A 46 -15.11 -4.09 11.81
N TYR A 47 -14.36 -5.02 12.39
CA TYR A 47 -14.10 -6.35 11.87
C TYR A 47 -14.94 -7.37 12.63
N ALA A 48 -15.63 -8.25 11.91
CA ALA A 48 -16.58 -9.18 12.51
C ALA A 48 -15.90 -10.38 13.20
N ASP A 49 -14.78 -10.85 12.65
CA ASP A 49 -14.04 -12.04 13.09
C ASP A 49 -12.63 -12.05 12.49
N CYS A 50 -11.85 -13.09 12.82
CA CYS A 50 -10.49 -13.29 12.31
C CYS A 50 -10.43 -13.48 10.78
N ASP A 51 -11.44 -14.08 10.17
CA ASP A 51 -11.49 -14.33 8.72
C ASP A 51 -11.66 -13.00 7.97
N ASP A 52 -12.55 -12.12 8.43
CA ASP A 52 -12.72 -10.77 7.88
C ASP A 52 -11.41 -9.96 7.94
N VAL A 53 -10.64 -10.09 9.03
CA VAL A 53 -9.31 -9.47 9.14
C VAL A 53 -8.33 -10.10 8.15
N ALA A 54 -8.25 -11.43 8.08
CA ALA A 54 -7.33 -12.14 7.20
C ALA A 54 -7.58 -11.84 5.72
N ASP A 55 -8.83 -11.84 5.30
CA ASP A 55 -9.24 -11.48 3.94
C ASP A 55 -8.89 -10.02 3.64
N THR A 56 -9.14 -9.12 4.58
CA THR A 56 -8.81 -7.69 4.39
C THR A 56 -7.30 -7.46 4.32
N VAL A 57 -6.49 -8.14 5.14
CA VAL A 57 -5.03 -8.10 5.08
C VAL A 57 -4.54 -8.57 3.70
N ARG A 58 -5.11 -9.67 3.20
CA ARG A 58 -4.77 -10.23 1.87
C ARG A 58 -5.11 -9.26 0.75
N ALA A 59 -6.32 -8.72 0.75
CA ALA A 59 -6.80 -7.77 -0.25
C ALA A 59 -5.95 -6.48 -0.25
N THR A 60 -5.65 -5.96 0.93
CA THR A 60 -4.86 -4.72 1.09
C THR A 60 -3.40 -4.92 0.69
N GLY A 61 -2.83 -6.10 0.97
CA GLY A 61 -1.51 -6.49 0.50
C GLY A 61 -1.43 -6.49 -1.03
N ALA A 62 -2.35 -7.20 -1.69
CA ALA A 62 -2.41 -7.28 -3.15
C ALA A 62 -2.57 -5.91 -3.82
N ALA A 63 -3.41 -5.04 -3.26
CA ALA A 63 -3.58 -3.67 -3.77
C ALA A 63 -2.30 -2.83 -3.64
N ALA A 64 -1.57 -2.95 -2.52
CA ALA A 64 -0.31 -2.24 -2.31
C ALA A 64 0.79 -2.73 -3.26
N ASP A 65 0.86 -4.04 -3.51
CA ASP A 65 1.84 -4.63 -4.42
C ASP A 65 1.56 -4.23 -5.87
N ARG A 66 0.28 -4.24 -6.29
CA ARG A 66 -0.14 -3.73 -7.59
C ARG A 66 0.23 -2.26 -7.78
N ARG A 67 0.03 -1.43 -6.75
CA ARG A 67 0.41 0.00 -6.79
C ARG A 67 1.93 0.19 -6.88
N ARG A 68 2.72 -0.64 -6.19
CA ARG A 68 4.19 -0.62 -6.29
C ARG A 68 4.66 -1.00 -7.69
N LEU A 69 4.07 -2.05 -8.27
CA LEU A 69 4.36 -2.48 -9.63
C LEU A 69 4.04 -1.36 -10.61
N ALA A 70 2.84 -0.80 -10.53
CA ALA A 70 2.41 0.31 -11.38
C ALA A 70 3.33 1.54 -11.25
N HIS A 71 3.80 1.88 -10.04
CA HIS A 71 4.77 2.97 -9.86
C HIS A 71 6.15 2.64 -10.45
N ARG A 72 6.62 1.40 -10.29
CA ARG A 72 7.93 0.96 -10.80
C ARG A 72 7.98 0.88 -12.33
N TYR A 73 6.85 0.54 -12.95
CA TYR A 73 6.70 0.41 -14.40
C TYR A 73 5.97 1.59 -15.04
N ALA A 74 5.66 2.65 -14.28
CA ALA A 74 5.18 3.88 -14.87
C ALA A 74 6.26 4.39 -15.84
N PRO A 75 5.94 4.65 -17.11
CA PRO A 75 6.92 5.24 -18.02
C PRO A 75 7.38 6.52 -17.36
N VAL A 76 8.70 6.70 -17.26
CA VAL A 76 9.30 7.99 -16.95
C VAL A 76 8.99 8.93 -18.11
N SER A 77 7.75 9.41 -18.19
CA SER A 77 7.37 10.58 -18.96
C SER A 77 7.98 11.79 -18.25
N GLY A 78 9.31 11.89 -18.30
CA GLY A 78 10.00 13.14 -18.09
C GLY A 78 9.52 14.13 -19.15
N PRO A 79 9.40 15.42 -18.83
CA PRO A 79 9.02 16.40 -19.83
C PRO A 79 10.05 16.34 -20.96
N ALA A 80 9.59 15.99 -22.17
CA ALA A 80 10.37 16.16 -23.38
C ALA A 80 10.62 17.66 -23.54
N LYS A 81 11.73 18.14 -22.97
CA LYS A 81 12.21 19.50 -23.15
C LYS A 81 12.61 19.60 -24.62
N GLY A 82 11.78 20.28 -25.40
CA GLY A 82 11.92 20.41 -26.83
C GLY A 82 13.29 20.96 -27.21
N PHE A 83 14.06 20.15 -27.94
CA PHE A 83 15.10 20.66 -28.82
C PHE A 83 14.43 21.18 -30.10
N GLY A 84 13.91 22.42 -30.06
CA GLY A 84 13.67 23.21 -31.28
C GLY A 84 14.96 23.97 -31.59
N ALA A 85 15.77 23.49 -32.54
CA ALA A 85 15.68 23.80 -33.97
C ALA A 85 15.97 25.28 -34.26
N GLY A 86 17.09 25.52 -34.94
CA GLY A 86 17.76 26.81 -35.06
C GLY A 86 17.02 27.85 -35.91
N HIS A 87 17.16 29.11 -35.50
CA HIS A 87 16.94 30.24 -36.39
C HIS A 87 18.25 30.56 -37.12
N ARG A 88 18.33 30.04 -38.35
CA ARG A 88 19.30 30.47 -39.38
C ARG A 88 18.76 31.74 -40.05
N HIS A 89 19.67 32.70 -40.19
CA HIS A 89 19.65 33.95 -40.96
C HIS A 89 18.60 34.10 -42.06
N GLU A 90 18.01 35.30 -42.13
CA GLU A 90 17.82 35.95 -43.42
C GLU A 90 18.13 37.44 -43.38
N ARG A 91 18.91 37.86 -44.37
CA ARG A 91 19.37 39.22 -44.62
C ARG A 91 18.22 40.02 -45.24
N ARG A 92 18.05 41.28 -44.85
CA ARG A 92 17.48 42.26 -45.78
C ARG A 92 18.04 43.65 -45.50
N SER A 93 18.81 44.13 -46.47
CA SER A 93 19.21 45.52 -46.64
C SER A 93 18.01 46.45 -46.66
N ARG A 94 18.16 47.61 -46.05
CA ARG A 94 17.87 48.90 -46.67
C ARG A 94 18.68 50.00 -46.00
#